data_AF-A0A7C5U4C5-F1
#
_entry.id   AF-A0A7C5U4C5-F1
#
_cell.length_a   1.000
_cell.length_b   1.000
_cell.length_c   1.000
_cell.angle_alpha   90.00
_cell.angle_beta   90.00
_cell.angle_gamma   90.00
#
_symmetry.space_group_name_H-M   'P 1'
#
loop_
_entity.id
_entity.type
_entity.pdbx_description
1 polymer ?
#
loop_
_entity_poly.entity_id
_entity_poly.type
_entity_poly.pdbx_seq_one_letter_code
_entity_poly.pdbx_strand_id
1 'polypeptide(L)'
;MVSVKLLPHGTFGRELILTALTPLVFSQALGGTSVEIREYEAVLHGKVGSLYYVFEAAKNGVTHKNALPKMKPHYNDVQVMTKIKKKLRLNCQDTYVDYGVALCEWAMNDLTRNPQRWEQSLESIEHTPKTIKLGDVNSVFSGFQPFKIEKYKYGKQFGNLRAQQDVQMDERWVALTMAGFLISYSTYSDGEMIFSTVPEETLVNAATDFQTINYVQTLTHKLLGPTSIQKYLNFVYELRSAPDLHHAYSLLLALHVGKHAKENNLTIAEAPPIVFRRVLFSGRSFSLMERISISISSLASFVHNLSDDAANILTDFLRCVLILYRRENAYCSNRYGDFSVCNKIAKALYDAVNGSRSPAEVIYLMARSSPENSPLKYTKFLKEVYEAITG
;
A
#
# COMPACT_ATOMS: atom_id res chain seq x y z
N MET A 1 9.44 -15.70 -22.37
CA MET A 1 8.71 -14.42 -22.28
C MET A 1 7.27 -14.74 -22.00
N VAL A 2 6.67 -14.12 -21.00
CA VAL A 2 5.27 -14.37 -20.61
C VAL A 2 4.55 -13.04 -20.57
N SER A 3 3.41 -12.93 -21.26
CA SER A 3 2.59 -11.72 -21.22
C SER A 3 1.47 -11.87 -20.17
N VAL A 4 1.55 -11.13 -19.07
CA VAL A 4 0.45 -11.01 -18.11
C VAL A 4 -0.50 -9.91 -18.57
N LYS A 5 -1.67 -10.26 -19.10
CA LYS A 5 -2.65 -9.26 -19.57
C LYS A 5 -3.19 -8.43 -18.43
N LEU A 6 -3.27 -7.12 -18.60
CA LEU A 6 -3.69 -6.21 -17.55
C LEU A 6 -5.13 -5.76 -17.76
N LEU A 7 -5.86 -5.62 -16.65
CA LEU A 7 -7.12 -4.90 -16.64
C LEU A 7 -6.89 -3.42 -17.02
N PRO A 8 -7.92 -2.69 -17.47
CA PRO A 8 -7.75 -1.29 -17.85
C PRO A 8 -7.23 -0.38 -16.74
N HIS A 9 -6.56 0.70 -17.15
CA HIS A 9 -5.98 1.69 -16.26
C HIS A 9 -7.00 2.25 -15.26
N GLY A 10 -6.51 2.55 -14.04
CA GLY A 10 -7.30 3.10 -12.95
C GLY A 10 -8.15 2.09 -12.17
N THR A 11 -8.26 0.84 -12.63
CA THR A 11 -8.96 -0.22 -11.89
C THR A 11 -8.12 -0.74 -10.73
N PHE A 12 -8.75 -1.04 -9.58
CA PHE A 12 -8.04 -1.66 -8.46
C PHE A 12 -7.53 -3.04 -8.80
N GLY A 13 -8.26 -3.81 -9.61
CA GLY A 13 -7.78 -5.11 -10.10
C GLY A 13 -6.43 -4.99 -10.81
N ARG A 14 -6.26 -4.00 -11.69
CA ARG A 14 -4.95 -3.71 -12.32
C ARG A 14 -3.89 -3.36 -11.28
N GLU A 15 -4.20 -2.45 -10.36
CA GLU A 15 -3.25 -2.06 -9.31
C GLU A 15 -2.83 -3.23 -8.42
N LEU A 16 -3.74 -4.17 -8.12
CA LEU A 16 -3.41 -5.37 -7.37
C LEU A 16 -2.50 -6.31 -8.16
N ILE A 17 -2.78 -6.53 -9.44
CA ILE A 17 -1.90 -7.34 -10.31
C ILE A 17 -0.51 -6.72 -10.37
N LEU A 18 -0.42 -5.40 -10.61
CA LEU A 18 0.84 -4.68 -10.64
C LEU A 18 1.56 -4.71 -9.29
N THR A 19 0.81 -4.57 -8.18
CA THR A 19 1.34 -4.70 -6.82
C THR A 19 1.87 -6.11 -6.55
N ALA A 20 1.24 -7.15 -7.13
CA ALA A 20 1.73 -8.51 -7.04
C ALA A 20 3.09 -8.68 -7.74
N LEU A 21 3.32 -7.95 -8.84
CA LEU A 21 4.55 -8.06 -9.65
C LEU A 21 5.71 -7.21 -9.13
N THR A 22 5.50 -6.34 -8.15
CA THR A 22 6.57 -5.49 -7.60
C THR A 22 7.81 -6.26 -7.08
N PRO A 23 7.70 -7.50 -6.55
CA PRO A 23 8.86 -8.33 -6.24
C PRO A 23 9.79 -8.53 -7.44
N LEU A 24 9.24 -8.72 -8.63
CA LEU A 24 10.03 -8.93 -9.84
C LEU A 24 10.57 -7.62 -10.42
N VAL A 25 9.82 -6.52 -10.28
CA VAL A 25 10.24 -5.18 -10.74
C VAL A 25 11.44 -4.68 -9.94
N PHE A 26 11.38 -4.76 -8.60
CA PHE A 26 12.37 -4.14 -7.70
C PHE A 26 13.45 -5.11 -7.20
N SER A 27 13.45 -6.37 -7.64
CA SER A 27 14.46 -7.35 -7.24
C SER A 27 14.95 -8.16 -8.44
N GLN A 28 15.51 -7.47 -9.45
CA GLN A 28 16.06 -8.07 -10.67
C GLN A 28 17.04 -9.25 -10.42
N ALA A 29 17.66 -9.33 -9.24
CA ALA A 29 18.51 -10.44 -8.82
C ALA A 29 17.76 -11.76 -8.52
N LEU A 30 16.44 -11.73 -8.27
CA LEU A 30 15.63 -12.93 -8.03
C LEU A 30 15.13 -13.52 -9.36
N GLY A 31 15.85 -14.52 -9.86
CA GLY A 31 15.41 -15.34 -10.99
C GLY A 31 15.70 -14.76 -12.39
N GLY A 32 16.53 -13.73 -12.50
CA GLY A 32 17.00 -13.18 -13.79
C GLY A 32 15.87 -12.73 -14.71
N THR A 33 14.78 -12.24 -14.14
CA THR A 33 13.57 -11.83 -14.86
C THR A 33 13.40 -10.33 -14.73
N SER A 34 13.35 -9.61 -15.86
CA SER A 34 12.89 -8.22 -15.87
C SER A 34 11.40 -8.14 -16.23
N VAL A 35 10.75 -7.07 -15.80
CA VAL A 35 9.33 -6.81 -16.06
C VAL A 35 9.24 -5.53 -16.87
N GLU A 36 8.54 -5.58 -18.00
CA GLU A 36 8.21 -4.40 -18.81
C GLU A 36 6.70 -4.18 -18.70
N ILE A 37 6.29 -3.00 -18.25
CA ILE A 37 4.85 -2.65 -18.09
C ILE A 37 4.42 -1.81 -19.28
N ARG A 38 3.45 -2.32 -20.03
CA ARG A 38 2.81 -1.67 -21.19
C ARG A 38 1.35 -1.33 -20.87
N GLU A 39 0.69 -0.66 -21.80
CA GLU A 39 -0.71 -0.24 -21.66
C GLU A 39 -1.65 -1.39 -21.27
N TYR A 40 -1.54 -2.54 -21.95
CA TYR A 40 -2.47 -3.68 -21.78
C TYR A 40 -1.83 -4.95 -21.21
N GLU A 41 -0.54 -4.93 -20.89
CA GLU A 41 0.17 -6.13 -20.44
C GLU A 41 1.41 -5.79 -19.60
N ALA A 42 1.77 -6.68 -18.70
CA ALA A 42 3.09 -6.72 -18.08
C ALA A 42 3.85 -7.92 -18.67
N VAL A 43 4.94 -7.63 -19.39
CA VAL A 43 5.77 -8.64 -20.05
C VAL A 43 6.89 -9.07 -19.11
N LEU A 44 6.90 -10.35 -18.75
CA LEU A 44 7.96 -10.97 -17.97
C LEU A 44 9.03 -11.50 -18.94
N HIS A 45 10.17 -10.83 -18.97
CA HIS A 45 11.37 -11.22 -19.70
C HIS A 45 12.14 -12.27 -18.89
N GLY A 46 11.56 -13.47 -18.79
CA GLY A 46 12.10 -14.58 -18.03
C GLY A 46 11.24 -15.85 -18.18
N LYS A 47 11.36 -16.75 -17.20
CA LYS A 47 10.52 -17.96 -17.10
C LYS A 47 9.27 -17.65 -16.28
N VAL A 48 8.13 -18.21 -16.65
CA VAL A 48 6.89 -18.11 -15.84
C VAL A 48 7.08 -18.55 -14.39
N GLY A 49 8.02 -19.47 -14.16
CA GLY A 49 8.42 -19.96 -12.84
C GLY A 49 8.86 -18.85 -11.87
N SER A 50 9.30 -17.68 -12.36
CA SER A 50 9.65 -16.54 -11.51
C SER A 50 8.46 -15.98 -10.72
N LEU A 51 7.21 -16.24 -11.16
CA LEU A 51 6.02 -15.93 -10.37
C LEU A 51 5.97 -16.69 -9.03
N TYR A 52 6.78 -17.74 -8.85
CA TYR A 52 6.98 -18.38 -7.55
C TYR A 52 7.39 -17.33 -6.50
N TYR A 53 8.32 -16.43 -6.83
CA TYR A 53 8.80 -15.39 -5.91
C TYR A 53 7.72 -14.36 -5.58
N VAL A 54 6.77 -14.11 -6.49
CA VAL A 54 5.61 -13.26 -6.22
C VAL A 54 4.73 -13.86 -5.12
N PHE A 55 4.40 -15.14 -5.26
CA PHE A 55 3.56 -15.85 -4.28
C PHE A 55 4.26 -16.07 -2.95
N GLU A 56 5.55 -16.40 -2.98
CA GLU A 56 6.37 -16.53 -1.78
C GLU A 56 6.45 -15.20 -1.03
N ALA A 57 6.68 -14.10 -1.74
CA ALA A 57 6.77 -12.79 -1.14
C ALA A 57 5.43 -12.34 -0.54
N ALA A 58 4.31 -12.54 -1.26
CA ALA A 58 2.98 -12.25 -0.73
C ALA A 58 2.67 -13.04 0.55
N LYS A 59 3.00 -14.33 0.58
CA LYS A 59 2.83 -15.19 1.77
C LYS A 59 3.65 -14.68 2.96
N ASN A 60 4.94 -14.42 2.72
CA ASN A 60 5.87 -14.00 3.76
C ASN A 60 5.61 -12.56 4.24
N GLY A 61 5.06 -11.68 3.39
CA GLY A 61 4.68 -10.33 3.80
C GLY A 61 3.56 -10.30 4.85
N VAL A 62 2.73 -11.35 4.88
CA VAL A 62 1.59 -11.47 5.82
C VAL A 62 1.98 -12.05 7.16
N THR A 63 2.97 -12.94 7.23
CA THR A 63 3.42 -13.52 8.52
C THR A 63 3.96 -12.44 9.47
N HIS A 64 4.54 -11.38 8.91
CA HIS A 64 4.98 -10.19 9.66
C HIS A 64 3.82 -9.29 10.11
N LYS A 65 2.62 -9.49 9.56
CA LYS A 65 1.38 -8.76 9.84
C LYS A 65 0.41 -9.57 10.73
N ASN A 66 0.85 -10.67 11.35
CA ASN A 66 0.01 -11.59 12.14
C ASN A 66 -0.80 -10.94 13.28
N ALA A 67 -0.46 -9.72 13.70
CA ALA A 67 -1.24 -8.95 14.67
C ALA A 67 -2.47 -8.24 14.08
N LEU A 68 -2.69 -8.30 12.76
CA LEU A 68 -3.85 -7.67 12.13
C LEU A 68 -5.15 -8.41 12.46
N PRO A 69 -6.26 -7.67 12.64
CA PRO A 69 -7.57 -8.29 12.71
C PRO A 69 -7.80 -9.17 11.47
N LYS A 70 -8.03 -10.46 11.70
CA LYS A 70 -8.34 -11.39 10.63
C LYS A 70 -9.71 -11.03 10.05
N MET A 71 -9.71 -10.42 8.88
CA MET A 71 -10.94 -9.94 8.25
C MET A 71 -11.74 -11.11 7.68
N LYS A 72 -13.00 -11.21 8.13
CA LYS A 72 -13.95 -12.17 7.59
C LYS A 72 -14.35 -11.81 6.16
N PRO A 73 -14.53 -12.81 5.28
CA PRO A 73 -15.01 -12.59 3.94
C PRO A 73 -16.43 -12.06 3.91
N HIS A 74 -16.72 -11.29 2.88
CA HIS A 74 -18.07 -10.91 2.56
C HIS A 74 -18.92 -12.12 2.19
N TYR A 75 -20.22 -12.08 2.48
CA TYR A 75 -21.14 -13.20 2.26
C TYR A 75 -21.09 -13.75 0.81
N ASN A 76 -21.10 -12.88 -0.20
CA ASN A 76 -21.00 -13.30 -1.60
C ASN A 76 -19.63 -13.92 -1.94
N ASP A 77 -18.58 -13.50 -1.24
CA ASP A 77 -17.22 -13.98 -1.48
C ASP A 77 -17.01 -15.34 -0.82
N VAL A 78 -17.66 -15.63 0.31
CA VAL A 78 -17.68 -16.98 0.93
C VAL A 78 -18.11 -18.05 -0.07
N GLN A 79 -19.12 -17.76 -0.90
CA GLN A 79 -19.60 -18.71 -1.90
C GLN A 79 -18.54 -18.99 -2.98
N VAL A 80 -17.84 -17.93 -3.44
CA VAL A 80 -16.75 -18.05 -4.42
C VAL A 80 -15.56 -18.79 -3.81
N MET A 81 -15.14 -18.40 -2.61
CA MET A 81 -14.06 -19.04 -1.87
C MET A 81 -14.35 -20.53 -1.67
N THR A 82 -15.56 -20.90 -1.23
CA THR A 82 -15.95 -22.30 -1.03
C THR A 82 -15.82 -23.12 -2.31
N LYS A 83 -16.27 -22.59 -3.46
CA LYS A 83 -16.14 -23.28 -4.77
C LYS A 83 -14.67 -23.52 -5.13
N ILE A 84 -13.82 -22.50 -4.96
CA ILE A 84 -12.39 -22.60 -5.27
C ILE A 84 -11.68 -23.52 -4.27
N LYS A 85 -11.95 -23.39 -2.96
CA LYS A 85 -11.42 -24.27 -1.90
C LYS A 85 -11.71 -25.74 -2.23
N LYS A 86 -12.95 -26.05 -2.63
CA LYS A 86 -13.33 -27.41 -3.03
C LYS A 86 -12.60 -27.88 -4.29
N LYS A 87 -12.53 -27.05 -5.33
CA LYS A 87 -11.85 -27.38 -6.59
C LYS A 87 -10.36 -27.66 -6.38
N LEU A 88 -9.68 -26.80 -5.62
CA LEU A 88 -8.24 -26.85 -5.42
C LEU A 88 -7.82 -27.64 -4.16
N ARG A 89 -8.79 -28.16 -3.40
CA ARG A 89 -8.59 -28.87 -2.13
C ARG A 89 -7.81 -28.06 -1.09
N LEU A 90 -8.11 -26.77 -0.97
CA LEU A 90 -7.44 -25.88 -0.01
C LEU A 90 -7.97 -26.12 1.41
N ASN A 91 -7.05 -26.22 2.38
CA ASN A 91 -7.38 -26.28 3.79
C ASN A 91 -6.96 -24.99 4.49
N CYS A 92 -7.92 -24.11 4.78
CA CYS A 92 -7.67 -22.84 5.46
C CYS A 92 -8.93 -22.30 6.13
N GLN A 93 -8.73 -21.42 7.10
CA GLN A 93 -9.80 -20.70 7.79
C GLN A 93 -10.58 -19.78 6.83
N ASP A 94 -11.75 -19.32 7.27
CA ASP A 94 -12.63 -18.44 6.48
C ASP A 94 -12.31 -16.96 6.72
N THR A 95 -11.11 -16.56 6.31
CA THR A 95 -10.65 -15.16 6.30
C THR A 95 -9.98 -14.88 4.95
N TYR A 96 -10.02 -13.63 4.47
CA TYR A 96 -9.35 -13.30 3.19
C TYR A 96 -7.84 -13.55 3.26
N VAL A 97 -7.23 -13.30 4.43
CA VAL A 97 -5.80 -13.47 4.66
C VAL A 97 -5.41 -14.94 4.64
N ASP A 98 -6.08 -15.78 5.44
CA ASP A 98 -5.78 -17.22 5.52
C ASP A 98 -6.05 -17.91 4.16
N TYR A 99 -7.08 -17.47 3.44
CA TYR A 99 -7.39 -17.95 2.10
C TYR A 99 -6.35 -17.53 1.06
N GLY A 100 -5.91 -16.27 1.08
CA GLY A 100 -4.87 -15.78 0.18
C GLY A 100 -3.55 -16.53 0.39
N VAL A 101 -3.18 -16.82 1.65
CA VAL A 101 -1.98 -17.60 1.98
C VAL A 101 -2.07 -19.00 1.39
N ALA A 102 -3.19 -19.70 1.62
CA ALA A 102 -3.40 -21.04 1.06
C ALA A 102 -3.41 -21.06 -0.49
N LEU A 103 -3.96 -20.02 -1.12
CA LEU A 103 -3.90 -19.85 -2.57
C LEU A 103 -2.47 -19.64 -3.07
N CYS A 104 -1.65 -18.83 -2.40
CA CYS A 104 -0.25 -18.63 -2.76
C CYS A 104 0.55 -19.94 -2.65
N GLU A 105 0.30 -20.73 -1.61
CA GLU A 105 0.92 -22.06 -1.43
C GLU A 105 0.51 -23.05 -2.52
N TRP A 106 -0.78 -23.09 -2.86
CA TRP A 106 -1.23 -23.88 -4.00
C TRP A 106 -0.59 -23.40 -5.30
N ALA A 107 -0.53 -22.09 -5.53
CA ALA A 107 -0.01 -21.50 -6.75
C ALA A 107 1.48 -21.82 -6.96
N MET A 108 2.30 -21.71 -5.91
CA MET A 108 3.72 -22.10 -5.96
C MET A 108 3.89 -23.58 -6.39
N ASN A 109 3.08 -24.48 -5.82
CA ASN A 109 3.12 -25.90 -6.14
C ASN A 109 2.61 -26.19 -7.56
N ASP A 110 1.51 -25.58 -7.97
CA ASP A 110 0.92 -25.77 -9.30
C ASP A 110 1.79 -25.17 -10.40
N LEU A 111 2.37 -23.99 -10.18
CA LEU A 111 3.28 -23.34 -11.13
C LEU A 111 4.51 -24.19 -11.42
N THR A 112 5.07 -24.83 -10.39
CA THR A 112 6.24 -25.73 -10.53
C THR A 112 5.89 -26.97 -11.37
N ARG A 113 4.67 -27.48 -11.24
CA ARG A 113 4.21 -28.71 -11.92
C ARG A 113 3.65 -28.46 -13.31
N ASN A 114 3.00 -27.31 -13.53
CA ASN A 114 2.19 -27.00 -14.70
C ASN A 114 2.49 -25.60 -15.29
N PRO A 115 3.75 -25.22 -15.53
CA PRO A 115 4.10 -23.84 -15.92
C PRO A 115 3.41 -23.39 -17.21
N GLN A 116 3.22 -24.27 -18.18
CA GLN A 116 2.55 -23.93 -19.46
C GLN A 116 1.09 -23.51 -19.26
N ARG A 117 0.39 -24.07 -18.26
CA ARG A 117 -0.98 -23.67 -17.95
C ARG A 117 -1.06 -22.25 -17.37
N TRP A 118 0.00 -21.82 -16.69
CA TRP A 118 0.14 -20.45 -16.19
C TRP A 118 0.38 -19.46 -17.33
N GLU A 119 1.27 -19.79 -18.26
CA GLU A 119 1.50 -18.98 -19.46
C GLU A 119 0.20 -18.78 -20.26
N GLN A 120 -0.48 -19.88 -20.59
CA GLN A 120 -1.74 -19.83 -21.35
C GLN A 120 -2.85 -19.05 -20.64
N SER A 121 -2.96 -19.20 -19.32
CA SER A 121 -3.99 -18.50 -18.53
C SER A 121 -3.71 -17.01 -18.42
N LEU A 122 -2.47 -16.61 -18.13
CA LEU A 122 -2.11 -15.20 -17.92
C LEU A 122 -2.10 -14.39 -19.23
N GLU A 123 -1.98 -15.05 -20.38
CA GLU A 123 -2.10 -14.44 -21.70
C GLU A 123 -3.56 -14.29 -22.19
N SER A 124 -4.49 -15.01 -21.57
CA SER A 124 -5.90 -15.07 -21.98
C SER A 124 -6.76 -14.00 -21.31
N ILE A 125 -7.28 -13.07 -22.12
CA ILE A 125 -8.32 -12.12 -21.73
C ILE A 125 -9.42 -12.07 -22.79
N GLU A 126 -10.66 -12.36 -22.39
CA GLU A 126 -11.84 -12.24 -23.26
C GLU A 126 -12.69 -11.04 -22.81
N HIS A 127 -12.88 -10.08 -23.72
CA HIS A 127 -13.73 -8.92 -23.47
C HIS A 127 -15.08 -9.08 -24.16
N THR A 128 -16.16 -9.04 -23.38
CA THR A 128 -17.53 -8.87 -23.88
C THR A 128 -18.12 -7.58 -23.33
N PRO A 129 -19.20 -7.02 -23.90
CA PRO A 129 -19.82 -5.80 -23.38
C PRO A 129 -20.25 -5.86 -21.90
N LYS A 130 -20.44 -7.06 -21.33
CA LYS A 130 -20.93 -7.28 -19.96
C LYS A 130 -19.94 -7.99 -19.04
N THR A 131 -18.87 -8.58 -19.56
CA THR A 131 -17.92 -9.37 -18.76
C THR A 131 -16.52 -9.26 -19.32
N ILE A 132 -15.54 -9.25 -18.41
CA ILE A 132 -14.13 -9.51 -18.73
C ILE A 132 -13.80 -10.86 -18.11
N LYS A 133 -13.34 -11.81 -18.91
CA LYS A 133 -12.89 -13.12 -18.41
C LYS A 133 -11.38 -13.20 -18.53
N LEU A 134 -10.74 -13.57 -17.42
CA LEU A 134 -9.29 -13.73 -17.31
C LEU A 134 -8.97 -15.21 -17.11
N GLY A 135 -8.14 -15.77 -18.00
CA GLY A 135 -7.73 -17.18 -17.95
C GLY A 135 -8.62 -18.12 -18.74
N ASP A 136 -8.75 -19.37 -18.25
CA ASP A 136 -9.59 -20.40 -18.86
C ASP A 136 -11.08 -20.08 -18.70
N VAL A 137 -11.71 -19.68 -19.81
CA VAL A 137 -13.12 -19.27 -19.93
C VAL A 137 -14.10 -20.32 -19.37
N ASN A 138 -13.75 -21.61 -19.45
CA ASN A 138 -14.62 -22.70 -18.97
C ASN A 138 -14.55 -22.90 -17.45
N SER A 139 -13.62 -22.23 -16.78
CA SER A 139 -13.33 -22.41 -15.37
C SER A 139 -13.23 -21.10 -14.60
N VAL A 140 -13.91 -20.06 -15.06
CA VAL A 140 -13.89 -18.76 -14.40
C VAL A 140 -14.84 -18.67 -13.21
N PHE A 141 -14.39 -17.97 -12.17
CA PHE A 141 -15.16 -17.64 -10.98
C PHE A 141 -15.50 -16.14 -10.99
N SER A 142 -16.59 -15.77 -10.33
CA SER A 142 -16.89 -14.35 -10.11
C SER A 142 -15.79 -13.70 -9.27
N GLY A 143 -15.33 -12.51 -9.65
CA GLY A 143 -14.36 -11.76 -8.86
C GLY A 143 -14.88 -11.40 -7.46
N PHE A 144 -13.96 -11.31 -6.51
CA PHE A 144 -14.25 -10.92 -5.11
C PHE A 144 -14.74 -9.47 -5.02
N GLN A 145 -15.53 -9.16 -4.00
CA GLN A 145 -16.09 -7.82 -3.81
C GLN A 145 -15.03 -6.73 -3.69
N PRO A 146 -13.90 -6.91 -2.99
CA PRO A 146 -12.83 -5.91 -2.98
C PRO A 146 -12.34 -5.56 -4.39
N PHE A 147 -12.49 -6.44 -5.37
CA PHE A 147 -12.05 -6.21 -6.75
C PHE A 147 -13.13 -5.56 -7.62
N LYS A 148 -14.32 -5.34 -7.06
CA LYS A 148 -15.49 -4.74 -7.71
C LYS A 148 -15.82 -3.35 -7.16
N ILE A 149 -14.93 -2.80 -6.34
CA ILE A 149 -15.13 -1.56 -5.61
C ILE A 149 -15.45 -0.37 -6.54
N GLU A 150 -14.84 -0.33 -7.72
CA GLU A 150 -15.10 0.68 -8.75
C GLU A 150 -16.55 0.65 -9.25
N LYS A 151 -17.13 -0.54 -9.39
CA LYS A 151 -18.54 -0.74 -9.78
C LYS A 151 -19.48 -0.12 -8.74
N TYR A 152 -19.11 -0.20 -7.46
CA TYR A 152 -19.90 0.30 -6.34
C TYR A 152 -19.80 1.81 -6.15
N LYS A 153 -18.64 2.42 -6.40
CA LYS A 153 -18.44 3.86 -6.17
C LYS A 153 -18.99 4.75 -7.29
N TYR A 154 -18.83 4.36 -8.55
CA TYR A 154 -18.99 5.31 -9.65
C TYR A 154 -20.18 5.05 -10.57
N GLY A 155 -20.91 3.96 -10.40
CA GLY A 155 -21.99 3.61 -11.33
C GLY A 155 -21.51 3.72 -12.78
N LYS A 156 -22.23 4.44 -13.65
CA LYS A 156 -22.02 4.48 -15.12
C LYS A 156 -20.81 5.31 -15.62
N GLN A 157 -19.98 5.94 -14.79
CA GLN A 157 -19.12 7.06 -15.24
C GLN A 157 -17.60 6.96 -14.96
N PHE A 158 -17.01 5.78 -14.76
CA PHE A 158 -15.56 5.68 -14.47
C PHE A 158 -14.72 5.07 -15.61
N GLY A 159 -13.87 5.91 -16.24
CA GLY A 159 -12.83 5.53 -17.20
C GLY A 159 -13.33 5.14 -18.60
N ASN A 160 -12.43 4.61 -19.44
CA ASN A 160 -12.74 4.05 -20.77
C ASN A 160 -13.43 2.68 -20.71
N LEU A 161 -13.63 2.13 -19.50
CA LEU A 161 -14.44 0.95 -19.26
C LEU A 161 -15.92 1.34 -19.22
N ARG A 162 -16.74 0.68 -20.06
CA ARG A 162 -18.19 0.67 -19.80
C ARG A 162 -18.41 -0.06 -18.48
N ALA A 163 -18.70 0.69 -17.42
CA ALA A 163 -18.76 0.30 -16.00
C ALA A 163 -19.78 -0.79 -15.61
N GLN A 164 -20.16 -1.69 -16.53
CA GLN A 164 -21.00 -2.87 -16.30
C GLN A 164 -20.24 -4.19 -16.43
N GLN A 165 -18.98 -4.18 -16.88
CA GLN A 165 -18.26 -5.43 -17.11
C GLN A 165 -17.94 -6.14 -15.79
N ASP A 166 -18.56 -7.30 -15.56
CA ASP A 166 -18.20 -8.18 -14.45
C ASP A 166 -16.88 -8.90 -14.76
N VAL A 167 -15.91 -8.78 -13.85
CA VAL A 167 -14.65 -9.50 -13.97
C VAL A 167 -14.81 -10.92 -13.43
N GLN A 168 -14.49 -11.89 -14.26
CA GLN A 168 -14.42 -13.30 -13.91
C GLN A 168 -12.99 -13.82 -14.13
N MET A 169 -12.51 -14.66 -13.22
CA MET A 169 -11.11 -15.08 -13.16
C MET A 169 -11.03 -16.59 -12.93
N ASP A 170 -10.15 -17.28 -13.64
CA ASP A 170 -9.76 -18.64 -13.25
C ASP A 170 -8.92 -18.65 -11.96
N GLU A 171 -8.58 -19.84 -11.47
CA GLU A 171 -7.81 -20.00 -10.23
C GLU A 171 -6.43 -19.30 -10.22
N ARG A 172 -5.78 -19.15 -11.39
CA ARG A 172 -4.42 -18.59 -11.51
C ARG A 172 -4.48 -17.07 -11.41
N TRP A 173 -5.46 -16.47 -12.09
CA TRP A 173 -5.78 -15.05 -11.95
C TRP A 173 -6.25 -14.69 -10.54
N VAL A 174 -7.08 -15.56 -9.92
CA VAL A 174 -7.46 -15.41 -8.52
C VAL A 174 -6.23 -15.42 -7.61
N ALA A 175 -5.32 -16.37 -7.79
CA ALA A 175 -4.10 -16.44 -6.99
C ALA A 175 -3.23 -15.19 -7.15
N LEU A 176 -3.00 -14.72 -8.39
CA LEU A 176 -2.20 -13.52 -8.66
C LEU A 176 -2.82 -12.26 -8.05
N THR A 177 -4.13 -12.07 -8.21
CA THR A 177 -4.84 -10.92 -7.64
C THR A 177 -4.84 -10.97 -6.11
N MET A 178 -5.02 -12.16 -5.52
CA MET A 178 -4.92 -12.34 -4.07
C MET A 178 -3.50 -12.12 -3.54
N ALA A 179 -2.46 -12.45 -4.30
CA ALA A 179 -1.08 -12.10 -3.92
C ALA A 179 -0.90 -10.58 -3.81
N GLY A 180 -1.42 -9.83 -4.79
CA GLY A 180 -1.46 -8.36 -4.76
C GLY A 180 -2.25 -7.82 -3.58
N PHE A 181 -3.38 -8.45 -3.25
CA PHE A 181 -4.19 -8.10 -2.07
C PHE A 181 -3.38 -8.27 -0.78
N LEU A 182 -2.66 -9.39 -0.61
CA LEU A 182 -1.88 -9.64 0.60
C LEU A 182 -0.71 -8.67 0.77
N ILE A 183 -0.04 -8.34 -0.33
CA ILE A 183 1.06 -7.37 -0.35
C ILE A 183 0.54 -5.98 0.03
N SER A 184 -0.55 -5.55 -0.62
CA SER A 184 -1.10 -4.21 -0.44
C SER A 184 -1.86 -4.00 0.87
N TYR A 185 -2.46 -5.04 1.45
CA TYR A 185 -3.26 -4.92 2.67
C TYR A 185 -2.41 -4.43 3.84
N SER A 186 -2.67 -3.20 4.29
CA SER A 186 -1.91 -2.56 5.37
C SER A 186 -2.59 -2.81 6.70
N THR A 187 -3.87 -2.49 6.84
CA THR A 187 -4.60 -2.64 8.12
C THR A 187 -6.12 -2.63 7.94
N TYR A 188 -6.82 -2.99 9.01
CA TYR A 188 -8.27 -2.81 9.18
C TYR A 188 -8.53 -2.03 10.47
N SER A 189 -9.16 -0.86 10.35
CA SER A 189 -9.40 0.05 11.48
C SER A 189 -10.73 0.78 11.29
N ASP A 190 -11.57 0.77 12.33
CA ASP A 190 -12.87 1.45 12.38
C ASP A 190 -13.80 1.13 11.20
N GLY A 191 -13.82 -0.14 10.78
CA GLY A 191 -14.64 -0.58 9.65
C GLY A 191 -14.02 -0.32 8.27
N GLU A 192 -12.81 0.24 8.21
CA GLU A 192 -12.12 0.55 6.96
C GLU A 192 -10.97 -0.42 6.71
N MET A 193 -10.91 -0.96 5.49
CA MET A 193 -9.71 -1.59 4.98
C MET A 193 -8.81 -0.56 4.34
N ILE A 194 -7.52 -0.67 4.61
CA ILE A 194 -6.51 0.20 4.03
C ILE A 194 -5.55 -0.65 3.22
N PHE A 195 -5.39 -0.25 1.96
CA PHE A 195 -4.41 -0.83 1.05
C PHE A 195 -3.37 0.23 0.68
N SER A 196 -2.10 -0.16 0.70
CA SER A 196 -0.97 0.64 0.23
C SER A 196 -0.37 -0.01 -1.01
N THR A 197 -0.25 0.76 -2.08
CA THR A 197 0.32 0.32 -3.36
C THR A 197 1.33 1.37 -3.85
N VAL A 198 2.11 1.03 -4.87
CA VAL A 198 2.99 1.97 -5.58
C VAL A 198 2.26 2.42 -6.85
N PRO A 199 2.30 3.70 -7.25
CA PRO A 199 1.71 4.13 -8.52
C PRO A 199 2.24 3.33 -9.70
N GLU A 200 1.38 3.07 -10.66
CA GLU A 200 1.74 2.39 -11.90
C GLU A 200 2.91 3.09 -12.61
N GLU A 201 2.91 4.42 -12.68
CA GLU A 201 4.00 5.20 -13.28
C GLU A 201 5.35 4.93 -12.61
N THR A 202 5.37 4.81 -11.28
CA THR A 202 6.59 4.45 -10.54
C THR A 202 7.07 3.04 -10.89
N LEU A 203 6.16 2.10 -11.16
CA LEU A 203 6.52 0.75 -11.60
C LEU A 203 7.06 0.74 -13.03
N VAL A 204 6.46 1.52 -13.93
CA VAL A 204 6.94 1.71 -15.31
C VAL A 204 8.34 2.34 -15.29
N ASN A 205 8.54 3.38 -14.49
CA ASN A 205 9.84 4.03 -14.35
C ASN A 205 10.88 3.09 -13.76
N ALA A 206 10.54 2.37 -12.67
CA ALA A 206 11.42 1.39 -12.06
C ALA A 206 11.78 0.23 -13.01
N ALA A 207 10.90 -0.16 -13.93
CA ALA A 207 11.22 -1.15 -14.95
C ALA A 207 12.34 -0.68 -15.92
N THR A 208 12.54 0.63 -16.06
CA THR A 208 13.50 1.23 -17.00
C THR A 208 14.69 1.91 -16.33
N ASP A 209 14.56 2.32 -15.07
CA ASP A 209 15.56 3.10 -14.33
C ASP A 209 16.20 2.28 -13.20
N PHE A 210 17.48 1.94 -13.41
CA PHE A 210 18.29 1.22 -12.45
C PHE A 210 18.56 2.01 -11.17
N GLN A 211 18.56 3.34 -11.20
CA GLN A 211 18.79 4.16 -10.01
C GLN A 211 17.63 4.03 -9.03
N THR A 212 16.39 4.14 -9.51
CA THR A 212 15.19 3.89 -8.71
C THR A 212 15.18 2.48 -8.11
N ILE A 213 15.53 1.46 -8.88
CA ILE A 213 15.64 0.08 -8.37
C ILE A 213 16.69 -0.01 -7.27
N ASN A 214 17.90 0.48 -7.55
CA ASN A 214 19.02 0.40 -6.61
C ASN A 214 18.72 1.18 -5.33
N TYR A 215 18.08 2.35 -5.43
CA TYR A 215 17.66 3.11 -4.26
C TYR A 215 16.64 2.33 -3.42
N VAL A 216 15.58 1.78 -4.02
CA VAL A 216 14.57 0.99 -3.28
C VAL A 216 15.21 -0.25 -2.65
N GLN A 217 16.13 -0.90 -3.36
CA GLN A 217 16.94 -2.00 -2.83
C GLN A 217 17.84 -1.54 -1.69
N THR A 218 18.46 -0.36 -1.80
CA THR A 218 19.35 0.21 -0.79
C THR A 218 18.59 0.62 0.47
N LEU A 219 17.43 1.28 0.33
CA LEU A 219 16.50 1.61 1.41
C LEU A 219 16.08 0.36 2.22
N THR A 220 16.26 -0.83 1.66
CA THR A 220 15.81 -2.10 2.21
C THR A 220 16.95 -3.12 2.39
N HIS A 221 18.20 -2.68 2.21
CA HIS A 221 19.42 -3.48 1.94
C HIS A 221 19.93 -4.36 3.09
N LYS A 222 19.21 -4.46 4.21
CA LYS A 222 19.56 -5.40 5.30
C LYS A 222 18.64 -6.61 5.39
N LEU A 223 17.70 -6.78 4.48
CA LEU A 223 16.69 -7.82 4.60
C LEU A 223 16.99 -8.97 3.65
N LEU A 224 17.62 -10.02 4.19
CA LEU A 224 17.48 -11.39 3.68
C LEU A 224 16.01 -11.84 3.88
N GLY A 225 15.10 -11.29 3.07
CA GLY A 225 13.64 -11.47 3.14
C GLY A 225 12.95 -10.97 1.86
N PRO A 226 11.62 -11.17 1.72
CA PRO A 226 10.94 -11.04 0.42
C PRO A 226 10.83 -9.59 -0.04
N THR A 227 11.61 -9.26 -1.07
CA THR A 227 11.64 -8.07 -1.93
C THR A 227 11.44 -6.69 -1.28
N SER A 228 12.46 -5.85 -1.48
CA SER A 228 12.63 -4.47 -1.04
C SER A 228 11.36 -3.64 -0.87
N ILE A 229 10.56 -3.51 -1.92
CA ILE A 229 9.38 -2.64 -1.92
C ILE A 229 8.28 -3.08 -0.93
N GLN A 230 8.19 -4.37 -0.58
CA GLN A 230 7.22 -4.84 0.41
C GLN A 230 7.52 -4.32 1.80
N LYS A 231 8.80 -4.20 2.17
CA LYS A 231 9.18 -3.57 3.43
C LYS A 231 8.81 -2.09 3.44
N TYR A 232 9.00 -1.41 2.31
CA TYR A 232 8.57 -0.02 2.18
C TYR A 232 7.05 0.13 2.39
N LEU A 233 6.25 -0.73 1.77
CA LEU A 233 4.79 -0.78 2.01
C LEU A 233 4.44 -1.22 3.46
N ASN A 234 5.28 -2.02 4.12
CA ASN A 234 5.07 -2.41 5.52
C ASN A 234 5.28 -1.26 6.51
N PHE A 235 6.03 -0.20 6.17
CA PHE A 235 6.12 0.98 7.04
C PHE A 235 4.75 1.61 7.28
N VAL A 236 3.86 1.58 6.29
CA VAL A 236 2.46 2.00 6.43
C VAL A 236 1.76 1.18 7.50
N TYR A 237 1.94 -0.14 7.48
CA TYR A 237 1.34 -1.05 8.45
C TYR A 237 1.85 -0.76 9.87
N GLU A 238 3.16 -0.56 10.02
CA GLU A 238 3.82 -0.33 11.32
C GLU A 238 3.31 0.95 12.01
N LEU A 239 2.83 1.94 11.26
CA LEU A 239 2.19 3.14 11.82
C LEU A 239 0.88 2.85 12.54
N ARG A 240 0.20 1.73 12.22
CA ARG A 240 -1.09 1.32 12.80
C ARG A 240 -2.15 2.42 12.83
N SER A 241 -2.10 3.33 11.86
CA SER A 241 -2.96 4.51 11.76
C SER A 241 -3.52 4.60 10.35
N ALA A 242 -4.75 5.06 10.23
CA ALA A 242 -5.33 5.34 8.93
C ALA A 242 -4.69 6.59 8.30
N PRO A 243 -4.60 6.66 6.96
CA PRO A 243 -4.09 7.83 6.25
C PRO A 243 -5.12 8.97 6.20
N ASP A 244 -5.72 9.30 7.35
CA ASP A 244 -6.53 10.50 7.52
C ASP A 244 -5.64 11.73 7.63
N LEU A 245 -6.18 12.91 7.30
CA LEU A 245 -5.47 14.19 7.40
C LEU A 245 -4.12 14.15 6.69
N HIS A 246 -4.15 14.26 5.36
CA HIS A 246 -3.00 14.12 4.47
C HIS A 246 -1.70 14.74 5.01
N HIS A 247 -1.74 15.98 5.50
CA HIS A 247 -0.57 16.67 6.06
C HIS A 247 0.03 15.94 7.27
N ALA A 248 -0.80 15.55 8.25
CA ALA A 248 -0.35 14.92 9.48
C ALA A 248 0.19 13.51 9.21
N TYR A 249 -0.52 12.74 8.37
CA TYR A 249 -0.06 11.40 8.02
C TYR A 249 1.20 11.42 7.16
N SER A 250 1.34 12.35 6.22
CA SER A 250 2.54 12.49 5.40
C SER A 250 3.77 12.78 6.24
N LEU A 251 3.67 13.71 7.21
CA LEU A 251 4.75 13.99 8.16
C LEU A 251 5.09 12.77 9.01
N LEU A 252 4.07 12.07 9.53
CA LEU A 252 4.26 10.89 10.37
C LEU A 252 4.96 9.76 9.61
N LEU A 253 4.52 9.50 8.37
CA LEU A 253 5.14 8.51 7.50
C LEU A 253 6.58 8.90 7.14
N ALA A 254 6.83 10.17 6.83
CA ALA A 254 8.18 10.64 6.52
C ALA A 254 9.12 10.49 7.72
N LEU A 255 8.68 10.82 8.95
CA LEU A 255 9.47 10.61 10.17
C LEU A 255 9.77 9.13 10.41
N HIS A 256 8.77 8.26 10.23
CA HIS A 256 8.93 6.81 10.43
C HIS A 256 9.90 6.20 9.43
N VAL A 257 9.71 6.47 8.14
CA VAL A 257 10.62 5.98 7.08
C VAL A 257 12.01 6.63 7.23
N GLY A 258 12.06 7.92 7.51
CA GLY A 258 13.31 8.68 7.62
C GLY A 258 14.18 8.23 8.78
N LYS A 259 13.59 7.81 9.91
CA LYS A 259 14.34 7.16 11.00
C LYS A 259 15.09 5.92 10.50
N HIS A 260 14.39 5.03 9.79
CA HIS A 260 15.00 3.83 9.22
C HIS A 260 16.04 4.15 8.13
N ALA A 261 15.80 5.17 7.32
CA ALA A 261 16.76 5.63 6.32
C ALA A 261 18.06 6.14 6.99
N LYS A 262 17.95 6.97 8.04
CA LYS A 262 19.10 7.48 8.80
C LYS A 262 19.93 6.37 9.45
N GLU A 263 19.30 5.38 10.07
CA GLU A 263 19.96 4.20 10.67
C GLU A 263 20.81 3.41 9.64
N ASN A 264 20.61 3.64 8.35
CA ASN A 264 21.33 2.99 7.25
C ASN A 264 22.11 3.98 6.36
N ASN A 265 22.32 5.23 6.81
CA ASN A 265 23.01 6.29 6.05
C ASN A 265 22.34 6.63 4.70
N LEU A 266 21.00 6.65 4.67
CA LEU A 266 20.21 6.95 3.48
C LEU A 266 19.31 8.18 3.70
N THR A 267 18.87 8.76 2.60
CA THR A 267 17.85 9.82 2.55
C THR A 267 16.52 9.26 2.06
N ILE A 268 15.40 9.91 2.39
CA ILE A 268 14.07 9.60 1.82
C ILE A 268 13.73 10.44 0.58
N ALA A 269 14.67 11.22 0.05
CA ALA A 269 14.44 12.12 -1.09
C ALA A 269 14.01 11.37 -2.36
N GLU A 270 14.52 10.15 -2.55
CA GLU A 270 14.20 9.30 -3.71
C GLU A 270 13.11 8.26 -3.40
N ALA A 271 12.46 8.35 -2.22
CA ALA A 271 11.42 7.42 -1.83
C ALA A 271 10.24 7.46 -2.81
N PRO A 272 9.81 6.30 -3.37
CA PRO A 272 8.69 6.28 -4.29
C PRO A 272 7.40 6.71 -3.58
N PRO A 273 6.48 7.41 -4.26
CA PRO A 273 5.17 7.72 -3.69
C PRO A 273 4.38 6.45 -3.34
N ILE A 274 3.50 6.56 -2.33
CA ILE A 274 2.57 5.50 -1.91
C ILE A 274 1.14 5.94 -2.20
N VAL A 275 0.37 5.06 -2.83
CA VAL A 275 -1.06 5.23 -3.05
C VAL A 275 -1.84 4.43 -2.02
N PHE A 276 -2.68 5.13 -1.26
CA PHE A 276 -3.62 4.55 -0.32
C PHE A 276 -4.99 4.39 -0.95
N ARG A 277 -5.61 3.23 -0.72
CA ARG A 277 -7.04 3.02 -0.94
C ARG A 277 -7.71 2.70 0.38
N ARG A 278 -8.70 3.51 0.74
CA ARG A 278 -9.55 3.31 1.92
C ARG A 278 -10.89 2.76 1.50
N VAL A 279 -11.23 1.59 2.00
CA VAL A 279 -12.43 0.87 1.63
C VAL A 279 -13.26 0.62 2.86
N LEU A 280 -14.42 1.26 2.94
CA LEU A 280 -15.39 0.97 4.00
C LEU A 280 -15.93 -0.44 3.80
N PHE A 281 -15.89 -1.24 4.87
CA PHE A 281 -16.41 -2.60 4.92
C PHE A 281 -17.37 -2.78 6.09
N SER A 282 -18.64 -3.02 5.78
CA SER A 282 -19.71 -3.23 6.77
C SER A 282 -20.02 -4.72 7.01
N GLY A 283 -19.24 -5.64 6.44
CA GLY A 283 -19.61 -7.07 6.34
C GLY A 283 -20.55 -7.39 5.16
N ARG A 284 -21.32 -6.41 4.68
CA ARG A 284 -22.34 -6.56 3.61
C ARG A 284 -22.12 -5.67 2.40
N SER A 285 -21.24 -4.69 2.50
CA SER A 285 -20.93 -3.78 1.41
C SER A 285 -19.46 -3.37 1.45
N PHE A 286 -18.88 -3.13 0.28
CA PHE A 286 -17.61 -2.45 0.12
C PHE A 286 -17.84 -1.12 -0.58
N SER A 287 -17.31 -0.04 -0.05
CA SER A 287 -17.36 1.29 -0.67
C SER A 287 -15.99 1.92 -0.64
N LEU A 288 -15.43 2.31 -1.79
CA LEU A 288 -14.19 3.08 -1.81
C LEU A 288 -14.48 4.47 -1.27
N MET A 289 -13.92 4.75 -0.10
CA MET A 289 -13.99 6.07 0.48
C MET A 289 -13.05 6.99 -0.29
N GLU A 290 -11.79 6.59 -0.41
CA GLU A 290 -10.74 7.52 -0.81
C GLU A 290 -9.58 6.82 -1.53
N ARG A 291 -8.99 7.54 -2.48
CA ARG A 291 -7.70 7.21 -3.10
C ARG A 291 -6.78 8.40 -2.87
N ILE A 292 -5.73 8.22 -2.08
CA ILE A 292 -4.79 9.29 -1.71
C ILE A 292 -3.42 8.90 -2.22
N SER A 293 -2.72 9.82 -2.87
CA SER A 293 -1.29 9.66 -3.17
C SER A 293 -0.49 10.49 -2.18
N ILE A 294 0.51 9.88 -1.55
CA ILE A 294 1.43 10.55 -0.62
C ILE A 294 2.85 10.37 -1.15
N SER A 295 3.52 11.50 -1.38
CA SER A 295 4.97 11.55 -1.57
C SER A 295 5.61 12.12 -0.31
N ILE A 296 6.62 11.43 0.21
CA ILE A 296 7.40 11.87 1.38
C ILE A 296 8.73 12.50 0.97
N SER A 297 9.07 12.50 -0.33
CA SER A 297 10.34 12.99 -0.87
C SER A 297 10.58 14.46 -0.53
N SER A 298 9.55 15.31 -0.60
CA SER A 298 9.68 16.73 -0.28
C SER A 298 9.96 16.99 1.20
N LEU A 299 9.70 16.01 2.07
CA LEU A 299 9.91 16.11 3.50
C LEU A 299 11.31 15.62 3.91
N ALA A 300 12.15 15.18 2.96
CA ALA A 300 13.41 14.52 3.23
C ALA A 300 14.41 15.39 4.00
N SER A 301 14.61 16.64 3.58
CA SER A 301 15.55 17.57 4.24
C SER A 301 15.11 17.86 5.68
N PHE A 302 13.83 18.15 5.88
CA PHE A 302 13.28 18.37 7.22
C PHE A 302 13.49 17.17 8.14
N VAL A 303 13.13 15.97 7.68
CA VAL A 303 13.31 14.76 8.49
C VAL A 303 14.80 14.49 8.73
N HIS A 304 15.67 14.73 7.75
CA HIS A 304 17.11 14.54 7.88
C HIS A 304 17.72 15.43 8.97
N ASN A 305 17.29 16.69 9.03
CA ASN A 305 17.85 17.71 9.92
C ASN A 305 17.32 17.63 11.37
N LEU A 306 16.23 16.90 11.62
CA LEU A 306 15.71 16.70 12.98
C LEU A 306 16.61 15.77 13.81
N SER A 307 16.77 16.09 15.10
CA SER A 307 17.30 15.14 16.09
C SER A 307 16.32 14.00 16.35
N ASP A 308 16.80 12.88 16.89
CA ASP A 308 15.93 11.76 17.28
C ASP A 308 14.91 12.18 18.36
N ASP A 309 15.30 13.04 19.30
CA ASP A 309 14.41 13.56 20.34
C ASP A 309 13.25 14.37 19.73
N ALA A 310 13.56 15.30 18.82
CA ALA A 310 12.55 16.11 18.16
C ALA A 310 11.66 15.28 17.23
N ALA A 311 12.24 14.32 16.50
CA ALA A 311 11.49 13.39 15.67
C ALA A 311 10.53 12.52 16.50
N ASN A 312 10.94 12.07 17.68
CA ASN A 312 10.08 11.31 18.60
C ASN A 312 8.93 12.16 19.15
N ILE A 313 9.19 13.42 19.54
CA ILE A 313 8.15 14.36 19.99
C ILE A 313 7.14 14.61 18.86
N LEU A 314 7.60 14.89 17.64
CA LEU A 314 6.73 15.10 16.48
C LEU A 314 5.93 13.83 16.13
N THR A 315 6.55 12.66 16.23
CA THR A 315 5.87 11.38 16.00
C THR A 315 4.72 11.17 16.98
N ASP A 316 4.93 11.43 18.28
CA ASP A 316 3.88 11.36 19.32
C ASP A 316 2.77 12.40 19.06
N PHE A 317 3.16 13.64 18.75
CA PHE A 317 2.22 14.71 18.41
C PHE A 317 1.34 14.35 17.20
N LEU A 318 1.93 13.90 16.09
CA LEU A 318 1.21 13.58 14.86
C LEU A 318 0.29 12.36 15.05
N ARG A 319 0.70 11.36 15.83
CA ARG A 319 -0.19 10.26 16.25
C ARG A 319 -1.38 10.80 17.05
N CYS A 320 -1.14 11.73 17.96
CA CYS A 320 -2.21 12.37 18.71
C CYS A 320 -3.17 13.18 17.83
N VAL A 321 -2.68 13.88 16.80
CA VAL A 321 -3.53 14.58 15.81
C VAL A 321 -4.47 13.59 15.12
N LEU A 322 -3.95 12.45 14.66
CA LEU A 322 -4.75 11.41 13.99
C LEU A 322 -5.76 10.74 14.93
N ILE A 323 -5.38 10.51 16.20
CA ILE A 323 -6.29 9.97 17.21
C ILE A 323 -7.44 10.95 17.48
N LEU A 324 -7.11 12.23 17.73
CA LEU A 324 -8.06 13.29 18.04
C LEU A 324 -9.04 13.58 16.89
N TYR A 325 -8.62 13.36 15.64
CA TYR A 325 -9.49 13.44 14.48
C TYR A 325 -10.67 12.46 14.53
N ARG A 326 -10.41 11.23 15.01
CA ARG A 326 -11.41 10.16 15.05
C ARG A 326 -12.22 10.16 16.33
N ARG A 327 -11.61 10.52 17.46
CA ARG A 327 -12.24 10.48 18.78
C ARG A 327 -11.52 11.36 19.79
N GLU A 328 -12.24 11.76 20.83
CA GLU A 328 -11.63 12.41 21.98
C GLU A 328 -10.62 11.50 22.68
N ASN A 329 -9.51 12.08 23.15
CA ASN A 329 -8.49 11.37 23.89
C ASN A 329 -7.85 12.28 24.94
N ALA A 330 -8.07 11.97 26.22
CA ALA A 330 -7.61 12.82 27.33
C ALA A 330 -6.08 13.01 27.36
N TYR A 331 -5.31 11.97 27.05
CA TYR A 331 -3.84 12.09 26.99
C TYR A 331 -3.42 13.11 25.93
N CYS A 332 -3.92 12.96 24.70
CA CYS A 332 -3.59 13.85 23.59
C CYS A 332 -4.09 15.28 23.84
N SER A 333 -5.33 15.43 24.30
CA SER A 333 -5.91 16.75 24.59
C SER A 333 -5.14 17.50 25.67
N ASN A 334 -4.77 16.82 26.76
CA ASN A 334 -4.00 17.46 27.85
C ASN A 334 -2.57 17.80 27.43
N ARG A 335 -1.96 16.97 26.58
CA ARG A 335 -0.55 17.10 26.20
C ARG A 335 -0.32 18.11 25.06
N TYR A 336 -1.23 18.19 24.09
CA TYR A 336 -1.05 18.97 22.86
C TYR A 336 -2.18 19.95 22.55
N GLY A 337 -3.33 19.84 23.22
CA GLY A 337 -4.52 20.66 22.98
C GLY A 337 -5.60 19.90 22.22
N ASP A 338 -6.72 20.56 21.95
CA ASP A 338 -7.82 19.95 21.20
C ASP A 338 -7.46 19.65 19.73
N PHE A 339 -8.36 18.96 19.04
CA PHE A 339 -8.19 18.60 17.63
C PHE A 339 -7.95 19.83 16.74
N SER A 340 -8.67 20.93 16.97
CA SER A 340 -8.59 22.14 16.14
C SER A 340 -7.19 22.75 16.19
N VAL A 341 -6.64 22.88 17.40
CA VAL A 341 -5.27 23.36 17.65
C VAL A 341 -4.25 22.41 17.02
N CYS A 342 -4.34 21.12 17.33
CA CYS A 342 -3.39 20.12 16.84
C CYS A 342 -3.36 20.05 15.31
N ASN A 343 -4.54 20.04 14.67
CA ASN A 343 -4.66 20.00 13.22
C ASN A 343 -4.09 21.27 12.57
N LYS A 344 -4.34 22.45 13.15
CA LYS A 344 -3.80 23.72 12.66
C LYS A 344 -2.28 23.74 12.72
N ILE A 345 -1.68 23.24 13.80
CA ILE A 345 -0.22 23.13 13.96
C ILE A 345 0.36 22.14 12.95
N ALA A 346 -0.21 20.94 12.84
CA ALA A 346 0.28 19.91 11.91
C ALA A 346 0.22 20.39 10.45
N LYS A 347 -0.87 21.09 10.08
CA LYS A 347 -1.00 21.68 8.74
C LYS A 347 0.03 22.79 8.51
N ALA A 348 0.17 23.71 9.46
CA ALA A 348 1.14 24.80 9.36
C ALA A 348 2.58 24.28 9.23
N LEU A 349 2.93 23.23 9.98
CA LEU A 349 4.23 22.57 9.90
C LEU A 349 4.44 21.95 8.51
N TYR A 350 3.46 21.19 8.00
CA TYR A 350 3.53 20.62 6.66
C TYR A 350 3.68 21.69 5.57
N ASP A 351 2.91 22.77 5.67
CA ASP A 351 2.97 23.89 4.72
C ASP A 351 4.34 24.58 4.76
N ALA A 352 4.94 24.75 5.95
CA ALA A 352 6.25 25.37 6.09
C ALA A 352 7.40 24.49 5.60
N VAL A 353 7.34 23.17 5.87
CA VAL A 353 8.32 22.21 5.33
C VAL A 353 8.30 22.20 3.80
N ASN A 354 7.12 22.38 3.19
CA ASN A 354 6.99 22.52 1.74
C ASN A 354 7.17 23.97 1.23
N GLY A 355 7.67 24.89 2.07
CA GLY A 355 7.99 26.27 1.69
C GLY A 355 6.79 27.19 1.44
N SER A 356 5.57 26.73 1.69
CA SER A 356 4.33 27.51 1.50
C SER A 356 3.97 28.38 2.71
N ARG A 357 4.75 28.31 3.79
CA ARG A 357 4.53 29.08 5.02
C ARG A 357 5.85 29.44 5.70
N SER A 358 5.88 30.60 6.38
CA SER A 358 7.05 31.04 7.15
C SER A 358 7.32 30.10 8.34
N PRO A 359 8.57 29.62 8.52
CA PRO A 359 8.95 28.79 9.67
C PRO A 359 8.68 29.50 11.02
N ALA A 360 8.91 30.81 11.09
CA ALA A 360 8.68 31.60 12.29
C ALA A 360 7.21 31.59 12.74
N GLU A 361 6.26 31.59 11.78
CA GLU A 361 4.84 31.48 12.10
C GLU A 361 4.48 30.14 12.72
N VAL A 362 5.08 29.05 12.23
CA VAL A 362 4.85 27.70 12.76
C VAL A 362 5.37 27.60 14.19
N ILE A 363 6.58 28.10 14.44
CA ILE A 363 7.17 28.14 15.78
C ILE A 363 6.31 28.97 16.73
N TYR A 364 5.87 30.15 16.29
CA TYR A 364 4.95 30.99 17.08
C TYR A 364 3.64 30.26 17.38
N LEU A 365 3.06 29.59 16.38
CA LEU A 365 1.81 28.86 16.54
C LEU A 365 1.95 27.70 17.53
N MET A 366 3.02 26.90 17.44
CA MET A 366 3.33 25.83 18.40
C MET A 366 3.48 26.38 19.82
N ALA A 367 4.30 27.42 19.98
CA ALA A 367 4.57 28.01 21.29
C ALA A 367 3.33 28.63 21.93
N ARG A 368 2.45 29.26 21.13
CA ARG A 368 1.31 30.04 21.63
C ARG A 368 0.05 29.21 21.86
N SER A 369 -0.20 28.22 20.99
CA SER A 369 -1.47 27.49 20.95
C SER A 369 -1.45 26.18 21.73
N SER A 370 -0.28 25.58 21.96
CA SER A 370 -0.17 24.36 22.75
C SER A 370 -0.33 24.60 24.27
N PRO A 371 -0.80 23.60 25.04
CA PRO A 371 -0.88 23.66 26.50
C PRO A 371 0.46 24.01 27.17
N GLU A 372 0.42 24.57 28.38
CA GLU A 372 1.60 25.08 29.08
C GLU A 372 2.73 24.06 29.23
N ASN A 373 2.40 22.81 29.57
CA ASN A 373 3.35 21.71 29.74
C ASN A 373 3.57 20.89 28.47
N SER A 374 3.18 21.40 27.31
CA SER A 374 3.33 20.67 26.05
C SER A 374 4.81 20.60 25.63
N PRO A 375 5.31 19.43 25.19
CA PRO A 375 6.65 19.33 24.60
C PRO A 375 6.88 20.26 23.41
N LEU A 376 5.80 20.64 22.72
CA LEU A 376 5.86 21.58 21.59
C LEU A 376 6.27 22.99 21.99
N LYS A 377 6.27 23.32 23.29
CA LYS A 377 6.70 24.63 23.79
C LYS A 377 8.16 24.66 24.24
N TYR A 378 8.86 23.52 24.26
CA TYR A 378 10.23 23.47 24.74
C TYR A 378 11.16 24.24 23.78
N THR A 379 11.92 25.21 24.31
CA THR A 379 12.78 26.07 23.49
C THR A 379 13.76 25.29 22.63
N LYS A 380 14.35 24.22 23.16
CA LYS A 380 15.24 23.32 22.42
C LYS A 380 14.51 22.69 21.22
N PHE A 381 13.32 22.14 21.46
CA PHE A 381 12.49 21.54 20.42
C PHE A 381 12.09 22.55 19.34
N LEU A 382 11.60 23.73 19.74
CA LEU A 382 11.20 24.79 18.82
C LEU A 382 12.36 25.27 17.94
N LYS A 383 13.56 25.43 18.53
CA LYS A 383 14.77 25.78 17.80
C LYS A 383 15.14 24.71 16.77
N GLU A 384 15.15 23.44 17.18
CA GLU A 384 15.47 22.32 16.29
C GLU A 384 14.46 22.20 15.14
N VAL A 385 13.16 22.37 15.40
CA VAL A 385 12.14 22.37 14.34
C VAL A 385 12.35 23.55 13.39
N TYR A 386 12.67 24.74 13.90
CA TYR A 386 12.95 25.90 13.05
C TYR A 386 14.14 25.64 12.13
N GLU A 387 15.27 25.20 12.70
CA GLU A 387 16.50 24.90 11.96
C GLU A 387 16.25 23.79 10.92
N ALA A 388 15.51 22.75 11.28
CA ALA A 388 15.16 21.67 10.36
C ALA A 388 14.28 22.12 9.19
N ILE A 389 13.39 23.11 9.38
CA ILE A 389 12.59 23.67 8.29
C ILE A 389 13.45 24.58 7.40
N THR A 390 14.38 25.35 7.98
CA THR A 390 15.17 26.34 7.23
C THR A 390 16.34 25.76 6.44
N GLY A 391 16.80 24.55 6.78
CA GLY A 391 17.91 23.86 6.10
C GLY A 391 19.23 24.02 6.83
#